data_AF-A0A353GL75-F1
#
_entry.id   AF-A0A353GL75-F1
#
_cell.length_a   1.000
_cell.length_b   1.000
_cell.length_c   1.000
_cell.angle_alpha   90.00
_cell.angle_beta   90.00
_cell.angle_gamma   90.00
#
_symmetry.space_group_name_H-M   'P 1'
#
loop_
_entity.id
_entity.type
_entity.pdbx_description
1 polymer ?
#
loop_
_entity_poly.entity_id
_entity_poly.type
_entity_poly.pdbx_seq_one_letter_code
_entity_poly.pdbx_strand_id
1 'polypeptide(L)'
;REQQWTKYVILDLFAELSPAPVVISGAIESLVFDKKRMVDLMRHDYLEAADAADHLAQSRGVPFRTAYRWLGEAVRVSEERKISLAEAINEVLTREKDTRPLDESEIKLLSTPEALVARRTSNGGPSPDAVKEQLTLLNAKMGTARLRVRKYRSSVEKGRSLLAAAMKKHS
;
A
#
# COMPACT_ATOMS: atom_id res chain seq x y z
N ARG A 1 -11.13 -45.68 -1.54
CA ARG A 1 -10.11 -45.99 -0.49
C ARG A 1 -9.04 -44.89 -0.41
N GLU A 2 -8.57 -44.33 -1.55
CA GLU A 2 -7.62 -43.20 -1.57
C GLU A 2 -8.21 -41.84 -1.12
N GLN A 3 -9.48 -41.54 -1.42
CA GLN A 3 -10.14 -40.28 -1.02
C GLN A 3 -10.26 -40.08 0.50
N GLN A 4 -10.03 -41.13 1.29
CA GLN A 4 -10.10 -41.07 2.75
C GLN A 4 -8.88 -40.37 3.37
N TRP A 5 -7.74 -40.31 2.66
CA TRP A 5 -6.51 -39.70 3.17
C TRP A 5 -6.49 -38.18 3.02
N THR A 6 -7.10 -37.65 1.96
CA THR A 6 -7.15 -36.21 1.67
C THR A 6 -7.76 -35.39 2.81
N LYS A 7 -8.75 -35.94 3.52
CA LYS A 7 -9.38 -35.25 4.65
C LYS A 7 -8.39 -35.00 5.80
N TYR A 8 -7.45 -35.91 6.05
CA TYR A 8 -6.48 -35.75 7.13
C TYR A 8 -5.51 -34.63 6.79
N VAL A 9 -4.99 -34.61 5.57
CA VAL A 9 -4.14 -33.53 5.07
C VAL A 9 -4.83 -32.17 5.17
N ILE A 10 -6.11 -32.09 4.79
CA ILE A 10 -6.89 -30.85 4.90
C ILE A 10 -7.09 -30.46 6.37
N LEU A 11 -7.46 -31.39 7.25
CA LEU A 11 -7.68 -31.12 8.67
C LEU A 11 -6.40 -30.65 9.37
N ASP A 12 -5.27 -31.29 9.07
CA ASP A 12 -3.96 -30.93 9.62
C ASP A 12 -3.54 -29.55 9.13
N LEU A 13 -3.72 -29.24 7.84
CA LEU A 13 -3.46 -27.89 7.30
C LEU A 13 -4.30 -26.83 8.02
N PHE A 14 -5.58 -27.07 8.23
CA PHE A 14 -6.44 -26.16 8.97
C PHE A 14 -5.99 -26.03 10.43
N ALA A 15 -5.62 -27.12 11.10
CA ALA A 15 -5.14 -27.09 12.47
C ALA A 15 -3.87 -26.24 12.60
N GLU A 16 -2.92 -26.42 11.68
CA GLU A 16 -1.65 -25.69 11.65
C GLU A 16 -1.84 -24.19 11.36
N LEU A 17 -2.73 -23.84 10.43
CA LEU A 17 -2.93 -22.45 10.01
C LEU A 17 -3.95 -21.67 10.84
N SER A 18 -4.80 -22.34 11.62
CA SER A 18 -5.85 -21.70 12.44
C SER A 18 -5.34 -20.62 13.41
N PRO A 19 -4.13 -20.73 14.01
CA PRO A 19 -3.58 -19.69 14.87
C PRO A 19 -3.11 -18.44 14.11
N ALA A 20 -2.69 -18.58 12.84
CA ALA A 20 -1.99 -17.52 12.11
C ALA A 20 -2.79 -16.20 12.01
N PRO A 21 -4.11 -16.17 11.73
CA PRO A 21 -4.86 -14.93 11.70
C PRO A 21 -4.87 -14.17 13.03
N VAL A 22 -4.88 -14.89 14.16
CA VAL A 22 -4.87 -14.27 15.50
C VAL A 22 -3.51 -13.63 15.78
N VAL A 23 -2.43 -14.35 15.45
CA VAL A 23 -1.06 -13.83 15.59
C VAL A 23 -0.85 -12.60 14.73
N ILE A 24 -1.27 -12.64 13.46
CA ILE A 24 -1.14 -11.50 12.53
C ILE A 24 -2.00 -10.32 13.01
N SER A 25 -3.23 -10.54 13.49
CA SER A 25 -4.07 -9.47 14.05
C SER A 25 -3.39 -8.81 15.24
N GLY A 26 -2.87 -9.60 16.19
CA GLY A 26 -2.16 -9.07 17.36
C GLY A 26 -0.89 -8.31 16.98
N ALA A 27 -0.13 -8.81 16.00
CA ALA A 27 1.04 -8.11 15.47
C ALA A 27 0.64 -6.75 14.89
N ILE A 28 -0.37 -6.69 14.01
CA ILE A 28 -0.86 -5.46 13.40
C ILE A 28 -1.39 -4.47 14.46
N GLU A 29 -2.15 -4.95 15.44
CA GLU A 29 -2.70 -4.12 16.54
C GLU A 29 -1.59 -3.50 17.41
N SER A 30 -0.47 -4.19 17.56
CA SER A 30 0.68 -3.74 18.35
C SER A 30 1.70 -2.90 17.57
N LEU A 31 1.52 -2.70 16.26
CA LEU A 31 2.45 -1.93 15.44
C LEU A 31 2.54 -0.47 15.90
N VAL A 32 3.76 0.00 16.09
CA VAL A 32 4.07 1.41 16.36
C VAL A 32 4.85 1.98 15.17
N PHE A 33 4.31 3.02 14.55
CA PHE A 33 4.93 3.68 13.40
C PHE A 33 5.84 4.84 13.84
N ASP A 34 7.12 4.75 13.52
CA ASP A 34 8.06 5.87 13.63
C ASP A 34 7.87 6.82 12.42
N LYS A 35 6.91 7.72 12.54
CA LYS A 35 6.56 8.69 11.49
C LYS A 35 7.74 9.58 11.10
N LYS A 36 8.60 9.91 12.06
CA LYS A 36 9.76 10.78 11.80
C LYS A 36 10.75 10.04 10.90
N ARG A 37 11.13 8.81 11.27
CA ARG A 37 12.01 7.97 10.45
C ARG A 37 11.42 7.72 9.06
N MET A 38 10.11 7.51 8.95
CA MET A 38 9.44 7.33 7.65
C MET A 38 9.63 8.55 6.74
N VAL A 39 9.45 9.77 7.26
CA VAL A 39 9.64 11.01 6.49
C VAL A 39 11.12 11.25 6.18
N ASP A 40 12.02 10.95 7.11
CA ASP A 40 13.46 11.12 6.91
C ASP A 40 13.98 10.20 5.78
N LEU A 41 13.50 8.95 5.72
CA LEU A 41 13.87 8.00 4.64
C LEU A 41 13.41 8.47 3.26
N MET A 42 12.24 9.13 3.16
CA MET A 42 11.78 9.68 1.88
C MET A 42 12.80 10.66 1.27
N ARG A 43 13.45 11.48 2.10
CA ARG A 43 14.41 12.50 1.67
C ARG A 43 15.77 11.94 1.29
N HIS A 44 16.15 10.79 1.85
CA HIS A 44 17.47 10.19 1.64
C HIS A 44 17.50 9.26 0.42
N ASP A 45 16.39 8.61 0.10
CA ASP A 45 16.32 7.61 -0.98
C ASP A 45 15.79 8.20 -2.31
N TYR A 46 15.67 9.53 -2.40
CA TYR A 46 15.22 10.24 -3.61
C TYR A 46 13.89 9.74 -4.18
N LEU A 47 12.96 9.33 -3.32
CA LEU A 47 11.67 8.78 -3.76
C LEU A 47 10.85 9.79 -4.56
N GLU A 48 11.07 11.08 -4.33
CA GLU A 48 10.49 12.20 -5.10
C GLU A 48 11.02 12.33 -6.53
N ALA A 49 12.14 11.68 -6.89
CA ALA A 49 12.75 11.83 -8.22
C ALA A 49 11.86 11.30 -9.35
N ALA A 50 11.15 10.21 -9.09
CA ALA A 50 10.19 9.66 -10.05
C ALA A 50 9.01 10.63 -10.28
N ASP A 51 8.44 11.18 -9.20
CA ASP A 51 7.36 12.15 -9.29
C ASP A 51 7.80 13.48 -9.95
N ALA A 52 9.07 13.86 -9.78
CA ALA A 52 9.66 15.01 -10.47
C ALA A 52 9.81 14.77 -11.97
N ALA A 53 10.24 13.57 -12.40
CA ALA A 53 10.30 13.21 -13.82
C ALA A 53 8.90 13.22 -14.46
N ASP A 54 7.90 12.65 -13.78
CA ASP A 54 6.50 12.69 -14.21
C ASP A 54 5.98 14.13 -14.31
N HIS A 55 6.32 14.99 -13.34
CA HIS A 55 5.95 16.41 -13.36
C HIS A 55 6.55 17.16 -14.55
N LEU A 56 7.85 16.98 -14.83
CA LEU A 56 8.48 17.59 -16.01
C LEU A 56 7.83 17.12 -17.31
N ALA A 57 7.47 15.84 -17.39
CA ALA A 57 6.81 15.30 -18.58
C ALA A 57 5.38 15.83 -18.76
N GLN A 58 4.58 15.81 -17.69
CA GLN A 58 3.15 16.17 -17.75
C GLN A 58 2.93 17.68 -17.81
N SER A 59 3.61 18.44 -16.94
CA SER A 59 3.35 19.88 -16.78
C SER A 59 4.20 20.75 -17.69
N ARG A 60 5.39 20.28 -18.10
CA ARG A 60 6.32 21.04 -18.94
C ARG A 60 6.53 20.44 -20.33
N GLY A 61 5.87 19.32 -20.64
CA GLY A 61 5.92 18.71 -21.97
C GLY A 61 7.27 18.10 -22.35
N VAL A 62 8.17 17.90 -21.37
CA VAL A 62 9.49 17.30 -21.62
C VAL A 62 9.29 15.82 -21.98
N PRO A 63 9.87 15.29 -23.07
CA PRO A 63 9.80 13.86 -23.35
C PRO A 63 10.29 13.05 -22.16
N PHE A 64 9.51 12.05 -21.72
CA PHE A 64 9.78 11.32 -20.46
C PHE A 64 11.21 10.77 -20.36
N ARG A 65 11.74 10.24 -21.46
CA ARG A 65 13.13 9.75 -21.53
C ARG A 65 14.16 10.83 -21.19
N THR A 66 13.90 12.06 -21.64
CA THR A 66 14.74 13.22 -21.36
C THR A 66 14.61 13.64 -19.91
N ALA A 67 13.38 13.74 -19.39
CA ALA A 67 13.11 14.05 -17.99
C ALA A 67 13.81 13.04 -17.05
N TYR A 68 13.67 11.74 -17.32
CA TYR A 68 14.31 10.68 -16.55
C TYR A 68 15.84 10.80 -16.54
N ARG A 69 16.45 11.11 -17.69
CA ARG A 69 17.91 11.33 -17.80
C ARG A 69 18.36 12.54 -16.96
N TRP A 70 17.64 13.65 -17.05
CA TRP A 70 17.94 14.86 -16.26
C TRP A 70 17.80 14.61 -14.76
N LEU A 71 16.79 13.84 -14.35
CA LEU A 71 16.62 13.47 -12.95
C LEU A 71 17.73 12.54 -12.45
N GLY A 72 18.19 11.59 -13.28
CA GLY A 72 19.36 10.78 -12.94
C GLY A 72 20.63 11.61 -12.73
N GLU A 73 20.84 12.66 -13.55
CA GLU A 73 21.92 13.62 -13.33
C GLU A 73 21.71 14.43 -12.04
N ALA A 74 20.49 14.92 -11.80
CA ALA A 74 20.16 15.70 -10.61
C ALA A 74 20.36 14.90 -9.31
N VAL A 75 19.99 13.62 -9.27
CA VAL A 75 20.24 12.74 -8.12
C VAL A 75 21.73 12.65 -7.86
N ARG A 76 22.55 12.37 -8.89
CA ARG A 76 24.01 12.31 -8.75
C ARG A 76 24.60 13.63 -8.23
N VAL A 77 24.13 14.76 -8.76
CA VAL A 77 24.57 16.10 -8.31
C VAL A 77 24.18 16.34 -6.84
N SER A 78 22.97 15.95 -6.46
CA SER A 78 22.50 16.05 -5.08
C SER A 78 23.34 15.20 -4.13
N GLU A 79 23.68 13.96 -4.50
CA GLU A 79 24.53 13.07 -3.70
C GLU A 79 25.96 13.62 -3.55
N GLU A 80 26.58 14.01 -4.66
CA GLU A 80 27.96 14.52 -4.69
C GLU A 80 28.12 15.82 -3.87
N ARG A 81 27.13 16.71 -3.95
CA ARG A 81 27.19 18.04 -3.32
C ARG A 81 26.44 18.16 -2.02
N LYS A 82 25.70 17.13 -1.61
CA LYS A 82 24.86 17.10 -0.40
C LYS A 82 23.85 18.26 -0.36
N ILE A 83 23.27 18.58 -1.51
CA ILE A 83 22.20 19.58 -1.67
C ILE A 83 20.85 18.90 -1.86
N SER A 84 19.75 19.62 -1.72
CA SER A 84 18.42 19.04 -1.95
C SER A 84 18.23 18.63 -3.42
N LEU A 85 17.34 17.66 -3.68
CA LEU A 85 17.04 17.26 -5.06
C LEU A 85 16.46 18.43 -5.87
N ALA A 86 15.64 19.29 -5.26
CA ALA A 86 15.06 20.46 -5.93
C ALA A 86 16.14 21.44 -6.43
N GLU A 87 17.17 21.69 -5.60
CA GLU A 87 18.32 22.51 -5.99
C GLU A 87 19.10 21.87 -7.13
N ALA A 88 19.36 20.55 -7.04
CA ALA A 88 20.06 19.83 -8.10
C ALA A 88 19.28 19.78 -9.42
N ILE A 89 17.95 19.63 -9.37
CA ILE A 89 17.07 19.72 -10.55
C ILE A 89 17.19 21.11 -11.18
N ASN A 90 17.15 22.17 -10.37
CA ASN A 90 17.31 23.53 -10.88
C ASN A 90 18.67 23.77 -11.52
N GLU A 91 19.76 23.19 -10.98
CA GLU A 91 21.06 23.24 -11.65
C GLU A 91 21.02 22.58 -13.04
N VAL A 92 20.44 21.39 -13.16
CA VAL A 92 20.33 20.66 -14.43
C VAL A 92 19.46 21.43 -15.42
N LEU A 93 18.28 21.90 -14.99
CA LEU A 93 17.38 22.71 -15.83
C LEU A 93 18.04 24.00 -16.30
N THR A 94 18.83 24.67 -15.46
CA THR A 94 19.53 25.91 -15.84
C THR A 94 20.59 25.68 -16.92
N ARG A 95 21.22 24.50 -16.95
CA ARG A 95 22.19 24.13 -18.02
C ARG A 95 21.49 23.87 -19.35
N GLU A 96 20.25 23.39 -19.31
CA GLU A 96 19.43 23.08 -20.47
C GLU A 96 18.70 24.34 -20.95
N LYS A 97 19.22 24.95 -22.02
CA LYS A 97 18.85 26.29 -22.50
C LYS A 97 17.36 26.53 -22.77
N ASP A 98 16.58 25.48 -22.98
CA ASP A 98 15.15 25.55 -23.30
C ASP A 98 14.24 25.32 -22.07
N THR A 99 14.80 25.29 -20.85
CA THR A 99 14.00 25.07 -19.64
C THR A 99 14.27 26.12 -18.55
N ARG A 100 13.18 26.58 -17.91
CA ARG A 100 13.26 27.45 -16.73
C ARG A 100 13.50 26.63 -15.45
N PRO A 101 14.06 27.22 -14.38
CA PRO A 101 14.04 26.60 -13.05
C PRO A 101 12.62 26.27 -12.57
N LEU A 102 12.48 25.32 -11.65
CA LEU A 102 11.28 25.09 -10.86
C LEU A 102 10.93 26.37 -10.10
N ASP A 103 9.66 26.76 -10.14
CA ASP A 103 9.16 27.83 -9.28
C ASP A 103 8.87 27.33 -7.86
N GLU A 104 8.58 28.24 -6.94
CA GLU A 104 8.31 27.91 -5.54
C GLU A 104 7.13 26.94 -5.37
N SER A 105 6.12 27.02 -6.25
CA SER A 105 4.96 26.12 -6.20
C SER A 105 5.34 24.70 -6.61
N GLU A 106 6.17 24.55 -7.65
CA GLU A 106 6.69 23.27 -8.12
C GLU A 106 7.64 22.65 -7.09
N ILE A 107 8.51 23.45 -6.48
CA ILE A 107 9.41 22.98 -5.41
C ILE A 107 8.60 22.48 -4.22
N LYS A 108 7.60 23.23 -3.77
CA LYS A 108 6.73 22.82 -2.66
C LYS A 108 5.97 21.52 -2.97
N LEU A 109 5.51 21.38 -4.21
CA LEU A 109 4.81 20.20 -4.69
C LEU A 109 5.70 18.94 -4.67
N LEU A 110 6.97 19.08 -5.05
CA LEU A 110 7.91 17.96 -5.21
C LEU A 110 8.71 17.64 -3.94
N SER A 111 8.73 18.53 -2.95
CA SER A 111 9.57 18.38 -1.74
C SER A 111 8.83 17.80 -0.52
N THR A 112 7.53 17.56 -0.60
CA THR A 112 6.72 17.07 0.52
C THR A 112 6.07 15.72 0.21
N PRO A 113 6.34 14.67 1.01
CA PRO A 113 5.74 13.35 0.81
C PRO A 113 4.20 13.39 0.75
N GLU A 114 3.56 14.23 1.56
CA GLU A 114 2.12 14.38 1.59
C GLU A 114 1.56 14.88 0.26
N ALA A 115 2.23 15.85 -0.38
CA ALA A 115 1.81 16.38 -1.67
C ALA A 115 2.00 15.33 -2.78
N LEU A 116 3.11 14.59 -2.76
CA LEU A 116 3.37 13.52 -3.72
C LEU A 116 2.32 12.41 -3.63
N VAL A 117 2.02 11.95 -2.43
CA VAL A 117 0.99 10.92 -2.19
C VAL A 117 -0.39 11.41 -2.60
N ALA A 118 -0.73 12.67 -2.29
CA ALA A 118 -2.02 13.25 -2.65
C ALA A 118 -2.27 13.29 -4.17
N ARG A 119 -1.21 13.43 -4.99
CA ARG A 119 -1.31 13.44 -6.46
C ARG A 119 -1.57 12.07 -7.08
N ARG A 120 -1.28 10.98 -6.36
CA ARG A 120 -1.44 9.60 -6.88
C ARG A 120 -2.90 9.14 -6.74
N THR A 121 -3.78 9.79 -7.50
CA THR A 121 -5.25 9.64 -7.45
C THR A 121 -5.80 8.53 -8.34
N SER A 122 -4.93 7.72 -8.98
CA SER A 122 -5.38 6.54 -9.72
C SER A 122 -6.18 5.60 -8.84
N ASN A 123 -7.12 4.86 -9.44
CA ASN A 123 -7.86 3.82 -8.71
C ASN A 123 -6.89 2.82 -8.06
N GLY A 124 -7.02 2.64 -6.75
CA GLY A 124 -6.13 1.82 -5.94
C GLY A 124 -4.79 2.46 -5.57
N GLY A 125 -4.62 3.74 -5.85
CA GLY A 125 -3.45 4.53 -5.47
C GLY A 125 -3.39 4.86 -3.97
N PRO A 126 -2.26 5.41 -3.51
CA PRO A 126 -2.02 5.72 -2.10
C PRO A 126 -2.63 7.05 -1.65
N SER A 127 -3.32 7.80 -2.51
CA SER A 127 -3.88 9.10 -2.11
C SER A 127 -4.88 8.95 -0.96
N PRO A 128 -5.00 9.95 -0.05
CA PRO A 128 -5.91 9.84 1.09
C PRO A 128 -7.35 9.52 0.70
N ASP A 129 -7.82 10.07 -0.43
CA ASP A 129 -9.18 9.83 -0.91
C ASP A 129 -9.35 8.44 -1.52
N ALA A 130 -8.36 7.95 -2.29
CA ALA A 130 -8.36 6.58 -2.79
C ALA A 130 -8.34 5.55 -1.64
N VAL A 131 -7.55 5.80 -0.59
CA VAL A 131 -7.51 4.95 0.61
C VAL A 131 -8.85 4.96 1.35
N LYS A 132 -9.50 6.12 1.50
CA LYS A 132 -10.86 6.20 2.10
C LYS A 132 -11.88 5.41 1.30
N GLU A 133 -11.83 5.49 -0.02
CA GLU A 133 -12.71 4.72 -0.90
C GLU A 133 -12.47 3.22 -0.72
N GLN A 134 -11.21 2.77 -0.72
CA GLN A 134 -10.86 1.38 -0.46
C GLN A 134 -11.31 0.89 0.91
N LEU A 135 -11.15 1.70 1.96
CA LEU A 135 -11.63 1.35 3.31
C LEU A 135 -13.14 1.17 3.34
N THR A 136 -13.89 2.00 2.62
CA THR A 136 -15.35 1.88 2.51
C THR A 136 -15.74 0.56 1.85
N LEU A 137 -15.09 0.21 0.74
CA LEU A 137 -15.31 -1.06 0.04
C LEU A 137 -14.95 -2.28 0.90
N LEU A 138 -13.83 -2.22 1.63
CA LEU A 138 -13.39 -3.29 2.52
C LEU A 138 -14.35 -3.48 3.69
N ASN A 139 -14.85 -2.39 4.28
CA ASN A 139 -15.85 -2.45 5.35
C ASN A 139 -17.16 -3.09 4.89
N ALA A 140 -17.63 -2.77 3.68
CA ALA A 140 -18.81 -3.42 3.10
C ALA A 140 -18.58 -4.93 2.92
N LYS A 141 -17.45 -5.33 2.32
CA LYS A 141 -17.08 -6.74 2.14
C LYS A 141 -16.96 -7.48 3.47
N MET A 142 -16.38 -6.85 4.49
CA MET A 142 -16.27 -7.40 5.84
C MET A 142 -17.65 -7.61 6.47
N GLY A 143 -18.59 -6.69 6.28
CA GLY A 143 -19.99 -6.85 6.70
C GLY A 143 -20.64 -8.09 6.09
N THR A 144 -20.52 -8.28 4.77
CA THR A 144 -21.03 -9.47 4.08
C THR A 144 -20.37 -10.76 4.58
N ALA A 145 -19.05 -10.76 4.80
CA ALA A 145 -18.33 -11.90 5.33
C ALA A 145 -18.80 -12.28 6.75
N ARG A 146 -19.00 -11.29 7.63
CA ARG A 146 -19.52 -11.51 9.00
C ARG A 146 -20.91 -12.14 8.99
N LEU A 147 -21.80 -11.69 8.10
CA LEU A 147 -23.13 -12.29 7.95
C LEU A 147 -23.06 -13.75 7.51
N ARG A 148 -22.18 -14.07 6.55
CA ARG A 148 -21.94 -15.46 6.11
C ARG A 148 -21.45 -16.34 7.27
N VAL A 149 -20.46 -15.88 8.03
CA VAL A 149 -19.94 -16.61 9.19
C VAL A 149 -21.03 -16.86 10.22
N ARG A 150 -21.85 -15.84 10.56
CA ARG A 150 -22.98 -15.98 11.50
C ARG A 150 -23.99 -17.02 11.01
N LYS A 151 -24.33 -17.01 9.72
CA LYS A 151 -25.24 -17.99 9.10
C LYS A 151 -24.69 -19.41 9.23
N TYR A 152 -23.43 -19.64 8.85
CA TYR A 152 -22.81 -20.96 8.96
C TYR A 152 -22.75 -21.46 10.41
N ARG A 153 -22.41 -20.59 11.36
CA ARG A 153 -22.36 -20.92 12.79
C ARG A 153 -23.72 -21.40 13.30
N SER A 154 -24.79 -20.68 12.98
CA SER A 154 -26.16 -21.06 13.35
C SER A 154 -26.58 -22.39 12.74
N SER A 155 -26.26 -22.65 11.47
CA SER A 155 -26.56 -23.93 10.82
C SER A 155 -25.83 -25.11 11.48
N VAL A 156 -24.55 -24.93 11.83
CA VAL A 156 -23.76 -25.97 12.53
C VAL A 156 -24.34 -26.26 13.90
N GLU A 157 -24.72 -25.24 14.65
CA GLU A 157 -25.29 -25.39 15.99
C GLU A 157 -26.66 -26.10 15.97
N LYS A 158 -27.52 -25.74 15.01
CA LYS A 158 -28.78 -26.46 14.77
C LYS A 158 -28.54 -27.92 14.36
N GLY A 159 -27.54 -28.19 13.52
CA GLY A 159 -27.16 -29.54 13.14
C GLY A 159 -26.71 -30.37 14.34
N ARG A 160 -25.87 -29.80 15.22
CA ARG A 160 -25.41 -30.44 16.45
C ARG A 160 -26.55 -30.76 17.41
N SER A 161 -27.51 -29.86 17.60
CA SER A 161 -28.64 -30.09 18.50
C SER A 161 -29.57 -31.20 17.99
N LEU A 162 -29.84 -31.24 16.68
CA LEU A 162 -30.63 -32.31 16.06
C LEU A 162 -29.96 -33.68 16.20
N LEU A 163 -28.64 -33.76 15.97
CA LEU A 163 -27.86 -34.98 16.15
C LEU A 163 -27.89 -35.47 17.60
N ALA A 164 -27.69 -34.58 18.56
CA ALA A 164 -27.75 -34.91 19.98
C ALA A 164 -29.15 -35.42 20.39
N ALA A 165 -30.22 -34.82 19.87
CA ALA A 165 -31.59 -35.27 20.12
C ALA A 165 -31.87 -36.66 19.50
N ALA A 166 -31.37 -36.91 18.29
CA ALA A 166 -31.51 -38.21 17.63
C ALA A 166 -30.78 -39.31 18.40
N MET A 167 -29.55 -39.05 18.85
CA MET A 167 -28.77 -40.00 19.66
C MET A 167 -29.48 -40.39 20.96
N LYS A 168 -30.06 -39.42 21.68
CA LYS A 168 -30.82 -39.69 22.93
C LYS A 168 -32.09 -40.52 22.71
N LYS A 169 -32.67 -40.50 21.51
CA LYS A 169 -33.88 -41.26 21.19
C LYS A 169 -33.59 -42.74 20.85
N HIS A 170 -32.33 -43.05 20.52
CA HIS A 170 -31.88 -44.38 20.11
C HIS A 170 -30.92 -45.05 21.11
N SER A 171 -30.75 -44.44 22.29
CA SER A 171 -30.04 -44.97 23.47
C SER A 171 -31.03 -45.32 24.57
#